data_AF-A0AA36BV31-F1
#
_entry.id   AF-A0AA36BV31-F1
#
_cell.length_a   1.000
_cell.length_b   1.000
_cell.length_c   1.000
_cell.angle_alpha   90.00
_cell.angle_beta   90.00
_cell.angle_gamma   90.00
#
_symmetry.space_group_name_H-M   'P 1'
#
loop_
_entity.id
_entity.type
_entity.pdbx_description
1 polymer ?
#
loop_
_entity_poly.entity_id
_entity_poly.type
_entity_poly.pdbx_seq_one_letter_code
_entity_poly.pdbx_strand_id
1 'polypeptide(L)'
;MQDTNIPTSEQTNQDENEPKYLDSHGETYLAATSAPIPKAVSTSIPDRLLQVEAELCCNLNTIEFTDPVDYVYSPLDYASDTHAKYVHRFCNSQKNVLFLGMNPGPFGMAQNGVPFGECDAVRNWLKIDGIVGKPPREHPKRPVLGLECPRKEVSGKRFWGLFKFLCGTPEVFFKDCYVYNFCPLQFMKTSAKNVSPGKLKITERKQLIAACNNAFLQVVQLLQVKLVIGVGNFASENASKAVKGLQEDLFSQLRIEILMHPSPANPSANKDWPSYAVNRLKEIGIMSYTDWKISDGQAAAATTSTTTTETTTARNTKGCDTTTTNDTTSNNNHQTNINPSTKKSDTKKTRRNTNTVIITNGHSNTTATSRTNRNLSPC
;
A
#
# COMPACT_ATOMS: atom_id res chain seq x y z
N MET A 1 -29.32 22.23 -78.75
CA MET A 1 -28.48 21.56 -77.71
C MET A 1 -27.14 22.26 -77.75
N GLN A 2 -26.93 23.18 -76.82
CA GLN A 2 -25.85 24.17 -76.88
C GLN A 2 -25.60 24.72 -75.47
N ASP A 3 -24.44 25.35 -75.32
CA ASP A 3 -24.06 26.28 -74.26
C ASP A 3 -23.71 25.68 -72.89
N THR A 4 -22.47 25.18 -72.86
CA THR A 4 -21.59 25.26 -71.70
C THR A 4 -21.50 26.70 -71.17
N ASN A 5 -21.69 26.89 -69.86
CA ASN A 5 -21.33 28.14 -69.17
C ASN A 5 -20.43 27.84 -67.96
N ILE A 6 -19.23 28.44 -68.00
CA ILE A 6 -18.36 28.66 -66.83
C ILE A 6 -18.54 30.15 -66.50
N PRO A 7 -18.72 30.55 -65.22
CA PRO A 7 -17.73 31.48 -64.68
C PRO A 7 -17.39 31.30 -63.19
N THR A 8 -16.07 31.39 -62.94
CA THR A 8 -15.40 32.13 -61.86
C THR A 8 -15.65 31.79 -60.39
N SER A 9 -14.53 31.55 -59.69
CA SER A 9 -14.39 31.59 -58.23
C SER A 9 -14.38 33.02 -57.70
N GLU A 10 -15.29 33.36 -56.78
CA GLU A 10 -15.13 34.50 -55.88
C GLU A 10 -14.84 34.03 -54.46
N GLN A 11 -13.85 34.66 -53.82
CA GLN A 11 -13.56 34.48 -52.40
C GLN A 11 -14.47 35.40 -51.58
N THR A 12 -15.26 34.83 -50.68
CA THR A 12 -15.91 35.59 -49.60
C THR A 12 -15.53 34.97 -48.25
N ASN A 13 -14.73 35.72 -47.47
CA ASN A 13 -14.48 35.43 -46.07
C ASN A 13 -15.71 35.81 -45.22
N GLN A 14 -16.25 34.85 -44.47
CA GLN A 14 -17.01 34.95 -43.22
C GLN A 14 -17.37 33.50 -42.86
N ASP A 15 -16.98 32.94 -41.71
CA ASP A 15 -17.40 33.42 -40.40
C ASP A 15 -16.37 33.13 -39.29
N GLU A 16 -16.15 34.11 -38.41
CA GLU A 16 -15.43 33.91 -37.15
C GLU A 16 -16.40 33.37 -36.10
N ASN A 17 -16.16 32.19 -35.54
CA ASN A 17 -16.88 31.72 -34.34
C ASN A 17 -16.03 30.72 -33.52
N GLU A 18 -14.92 31.22 -32.95
CA GLU A 18 -14.19 30.52 -31.89
C GLU A 18 -14.65 31.08 -30.52
N PRO A 19 -15.09 30.23 -29.56
CA PRO A 19 -15.72 30.71 -28.32
C PRO A 19 -14.69 31.33 -27.36
N LYS A 20 -14.72 32.66 -27.26
CA LYS A 20 -13.94 33.42 -26.26
C LYS A 20 -14.55 33.24 -24.87
N TYR A 21 -13.87 32.49 -24.00
CA TYR A 21 -14.20 32.45 -22.58
C TYR A 21 -13.57 33.65 -21.85
N LEU A 22 -14.42 34.47 -21.23
CA LEU A 22 -14.02 35.53 -20.30
C LEU A 22 -13.98 34.98 -18.87
N ASP A 23 -12.90 35.28 -18.13
CA ASP A 23 -12.89 35.13 -16.67
C ASP A 23 -13.45 36.39 -15.98
N SER A 24 -13.50 36.38 -14.65
CA SER A 24 -14.08 37.47 -13.86
C SER A 24 -13.27 38.77 -13.83
N HIS A 25 -12.15 38.88 -14.57
CA HIS A 25 -11.25 40.03 -14.57
C HIS A 25 -10.94 40.62 -15.95
N GLY A 26 -11.39 39.99 -17.04
CA GLY A 26 -11.55 40.67 -18.34
C GLY A 26 -10.28 40.96 -19.14
N GLU A 27 -9.20 40.22 -18.90
CA GLU A 27 -7.93 40.32 -19.64
C GLU A 27 -7.81 39.23 -20.73
N THR A 28 -7.28 39.57 -21.91
CA THR A 28 -7.15 38.63 -23.05
C THR A 28 -5.71 38.16 -23.24
N TYR A 29 -5.49 36.83 -23.23
CA TYR A 29 -4.18 36.24 -23.53
C TYR A 29 -4.12 35.63 -24.93
N LEU A 30 -2.97 35.79 -25.61
CA LEU A 30 -2.67 35.17 -26.90
C LEU A 30 -2.38 33.67 -26.74
N ALA A 31 -2.94 32.85 -27.63
CA ALA A 31 -2.74 31.41 -27.64
C ALA A 31 -1.26 31.04 -27.92
N ALA A 32 -0.72 30.10 -27.14
CA ALA A 32 0.63 29.60 -27.34
C ALA A 32 0.75 28.80 -28.65
N THR A 33 1.82 29.04 -29.40
CA THR A 33 2.06 28.48 -30.73
C THR A 33 2.18 26.95 -30.72
N SER A 34 1.48 26.30 -31.66
CA SER A 34 1.42 24.85 -31.79
C SER A 34 2.71 24.21 -32.34
N ALA A 35 3.57 23.75 -31.43
CA ALA A 35 4.58 22.75 -31.79
C ALA A 35 3.90 21.38 -32.01
N PRO A 36 4.28 20.58 -33.03
CA PRO A 36 3.71 19.25 -33.25
C PRO A 36 4.09 18.29 -32.12
N ILE A 37 3.11 17.89 -31.30
CA ILE A 37 3.31 16.90 -30.23
C ILE A 37 3.60 15.53 -30.88
N PRO A 38 4.66 14.81 -30.47
CA PRO A 38 4.99 13.49 -31.02
C PRO A 38 3.84 12.49 -30.85
N LYS A 39 3.54 11.74 -31.92
CA LYS A 39 2.46 10.73 -31.94
C LYS A 39 2.80 9.49 -31.10
N ALA A 40 1.74 8.94 -30.50
CA ALA A 40 1.62 7.65 -29.81
C ALA A 40 1.74 7.67 -28.27
N VAL A 41 0.76 8.31 -27.60
CA VAL A 41 0.38 7.90 -26.24
C VAL A 41 -0.14 6.45 -26.32
N SER A 42 0.46 5.53 -25.58
CA SER A 42 0.02 4.13 -25.60
C SER A 42 -1.43 4.01 -25.10
N THR A 43 -2.25 3.24 -25.81
CA THR A 43 -3.67 3.06 -25.51
C THR A 43 -3.92 1.96 -24.46
N SER A 44 -2.89 1.24 -24.01
CA SER A 44 -3.06 0.14 -23.07
C SER A 44 -3.38 0.65 -21.65
N ILE A 45 -4.22 -0.10 -20.92
CA ILE A 45 -4.53 0.20 -19.51
C ILE A 45 -3.26 0.30 -18.64
N PRO A 46 -2.28 -0.64 -18.68
CA PRO A 46 -1.11 -0.54 -17.81
C PRO A 46 -0.22 0.66 -18.16
N ASP A 47 -0.05 1.02 -19.45
CA ASP A 47 0.72 2.21 -19.82
C ASP A 47 0.06 3.51 -19.33
N ARG A 48 -1.28 3.59 -19.45
CA ARG A 48 -2.05 4.72 -18.93
C ARG A 48 -2.01 4.81 -17.41
N LEU A 49 -1.95 3.68 -16.70
CA LEU A 49 -1.78 3.68 -15.24
C LEU A 49 -0.39 4.22 -14.86
N LEU A 50 0.67 3.72 -15.52
CA LEU A 50 2.04 4.20 -15.31
C LEU A 50 2.19 5.70 -15.63
N GLN A 51 1.46 6.21 -16.63
CA GLN A 51 1.40 7.64 -16.92
C GLN A 51 0.76 8.42 -15.75
N VAL A 52 -0.39 7.99 -15.24
CA VAL A 52 -1.07 8.63 -14.08
C VAL A 52 -0.17 8.60 -12.84
N GLU A 53 0.58 7.51 -12.63
CA GLU A 53 1.55 7.38 -11.54
C GLU A 53 2.77 8.29 -11.72
N ALA A 54 3.29 8.44 -12.96
CA ALA A 54 4.38 9.36 -13.27
C ALA A 54 3.96 10.83 -13.08
N GLU A 55 2.78 11.21 -13.57
CA GLU A 55 2.20 12.54 -13.35
C GLU A 55 1.96 12.82 -11.86
N LEU A 56 1.51 11.81 -11.09
CA LEU A 56 1.42 11.90 -9.64
C LEU A 56 2.79 12.16 -9.00
N CYS A 57 3.82 11.36 -9.32
CA CYS A 57 5.17 11.56 -8.79
C CYS A 57 5.72 12.95 -9.13
N CYS A 58 5.57 13.42 -10.36
CA CYS A 58 5.95 14.78 -10.77
C CYS A 58 5.29 15.85 -9.90
N ASN A 59 3.97 15.77 -9.70
CA ASN A 59 3.23 16.71 -8.85
C ASN A 59 3.64 16.62 -7.37
N LEU A 60 3.93 15.42 -6.84
CA LEU A 60 4.34 15.24 -5.45
C LEU A 60 5.78 15.74 -5.20
N ASN A 61 6.65 15.66 -6.20
CA ASN A 61 8.02 16.17 -6.13
C ASN A 61 8.11 17.71 -6.07
N THR A 62 7.01 18.44 -6.34
CA THR A 62 6.95 19.91 -6.12
C THR A 62 6.64 20.29 -4.67
N ILE A 63 6.33 19.33 -3.78
CA ILE A 63 5.95 19.60 -2.39
C ILE A 63 7.18 19.52 -1.50
N GLU A 64 7.55 20.64 -0.87
CA GLU A 64 8.57 20.64 0.18
C GLU A 64 7.98 20.06 1.49
N PHE A 65 8.45 18.87 1.89
CA PHE A 65 8.08 18.25 3.16
C PHE A 65 9.09 18.61 4.26
N THR A 66 8.63 19.30 5.29
CA THR A 66 9.47 19.83 6.38
C THR A 66 9.23 19.05 7.69
N ASP A 67 9.81 19.47 8.83
CA ASP A 67 9.65 18.78 10.13
C ASP A 67 8.17 18.42 10.40
N PRO A 68 7.83 17.15 10.70
CA PRO A 68 8.72 16.08 11.16
C PRO A 68 9.37 15.20 10.08
N VAL A 69 9.26 15.54 8.80
CA VAL A 69 9.89 14.80 7.70
C VAL A 69 11.34 15.27 7.51
N ASP A 70 12.23 14.30 7.25
CA ASP A 70 13.64 14.51 6.90
C ASP A 70 14.09 13.58 5.75
N TYR A 71 13.40 12.46 5.55
CA TYR A 71 13.61 11.56 4.41
C TYR A 71 12.27 11.26 3.73
N VAL A 72 12.25 11.38 2.40
CA VAL A 72 11.13 11.01 1.52
C VAL A 72 11.63 9.97 0.53
N TYR A 73 10.96 8.82 0.48
CA TYR A 73 11.23 7.76 -0.48
C TYR A 73 10.06 7.67 -1.47
N SER A 74 10.37 7.69 -2.76
CA SER A 74 9.43 7.46 -3.86
C SER A 74 9.78 6.12 -4.55
N PRO A 75 9.14 4.99 -4.18
CA PRO A 75 9.47 3.69 -4.74
C PRO A 75 9.04 3.54 -6.20
N LEU A 76 8.11 4.36 -6.69
CA LEU A 76 7.74 4.36 -8.10
C LEU A 76 8.88 4.88 -8.99
N ASP A 77 9.76 5.72 -8.45
CA ASP A 77 10.94 6.22 -9.18
C ASP A 77 12.07 5.17 -9.14
N TYR A 78 12.53 4.78 -7.94
CA TYR A 78 13.71 3.91 -7.80
C TYR A 78 13.42 2.40 -7.93
N ALA A 79 12.17 1.96 -7.84
CA ALA A 79 11.75 0.58 -8.08
C ALA A 79 10.82 0.46 -9.30
N SER A 80 10.99 1.38 -10.25
CA SER A 80 10.22 1.51 -11.49
C SER A 80 10.17 0.23 -12.33
N ASP A 81 11.27 -0.52 -12.49
CA ASP A 81 11.28 -1.79 -13.24
C ASP A 81 10.37 -2.84 -12.59
N THR A 82 10.57 -3.13 -11.31
CA THR A 82 9.73 -4.07 -10.54
C THR A 82 8.27 -3.63 -10.49
N HIS A 83 8.01 -2.31 -10.41
CA HIS A 83 6.67 -1.77 -10.38
C HIS A 83 5.97 -1.86 -11.75
N ALA A 84 6.64 -1.46 -12.83
CA ALA A 84 6.11 -1.58 -14.19
C ALA A 84 5.78 -3.05 -14.53
N LYS A 85 6.65 -4.00 -14.15
CA LYS A 85 6.36 -5.44 -14.29
C LYS A 85 5.09 -5.87 -13.55
N TYR A 86 4.87 -5.37 -12.33
CA TYR A 86 3.63 -5.59 -11.58
C TYR A 86 2.41 -4.99 -12.32
N VAL A 87 2.51 -3.74 -12.81
CA VAL A 87 1.44 -3.06 -13.55
C VAL A 87 1.10 -3.77 -14.86
N HIS A 88 2.08 -4.06 -15.73
CA HIS A 88 1.86 -4.76 -17.00
C HIS A 88 1.30 -6.17 -16.80
N ARG A 89 1.77 -6.91 -15.79
CA ARG A 89 1.31 -8.29 -15.53
C ARG A 89 -0.13 -8.34 -15.04
N PHE A 90 -0.53 -7.41 -14.18
CA PHE A 90 -1.77 -7.53 -13.41
C PHE A 90 -2.81 -6.45 -13.69
N CYS A 91 -2.45 -5.33 -14.31
CA CYS A 91 -3.34 -4.23 -14.69
C CYS A 91 -3.68 -4.19 -16.20
N ASN A 92 -3.60 -5.34 -16.87
CA ASN A 92 -3.87 -5.48 -18.31
C ASN A 92 -5.37 -5.49 -18.71
N SER A 93 -6.28 -5.22 -17.78
CA SER A 93 -7.73 -5.16 -18.01
C SER A 93 -8.40 -4.17 -17.06
N GLN A 94 -9.67 -3.84 -17.31
CA GLN A 94 -10.54 -3.23 -16.30
C GLN A 94 -10.69 -4.14 -15.08
N LYS A 95 -11.00 -3.55 -13.92
CA LYS A 95 -10.99 -4.20 -12.59
C LYS A 95 -12.22 -3.78 -11.80
N ASN A 96 -13.11 -4.72 -11.48
CA ASN A 96 -14.32 -4.46 -10.71
C ASN A 96 -14.01 -3.94 -9.29
N VAL A 97 -12.90 -4.39 -8.68
CA VAL A 97 -12.53 -4.09 -7.28
C VAL A 97 -11.13 -3.49 -7.16
N LEU A 98 -10.98 -2.43 -6.36
CA LEU A 98 -9.70 -1.82 -6.02
C LEU A 98 -9.43 -1.89 -4.51
N PHE A 99 -8.41 -2.65 -4.10
CA PHE A 99 -7.89 -2.61 -2.74
C PHE A 99 -6.94 -1.42 -2.60
N LEU A 100 -7.32 -0.45 -1.77
CA LEU A 100 -6.59 0.81 -1.61
C LEU A 100 -5.83 0.83 -0.29
N GLY A 101 -4.50 0.77 -0.34
CA GLY A 101 -3.62 1.02 0.80
C GLY A 101 -3.37 2.51 1.05
N MET A 102 -2.76 2.83 2.20
CA MET A 102 -2.40 4.21 2.56
C MET A 102 -1.15 4.69 1.80
N ASN A 103 0.00 4.10 2.09
CA ASN A 103 1.31 4.44 1.53
C ASN A 103 2.34 3.32 1.78
N PRO A 104 3.52 3.31 1.11
CA PRO A 104 4.53 2.26 1.26
C PRO A 104 4.97 2.00 2.70
N GLY A 105 4.99 0.73 3.08
CA GLY A 105 5.69 0.24 4.26
C GLY A 105 7.20 0.04 3.98
N PRO A 106 8.07 0.16 5.01
CA PRO A 106 9.53 0.25 4.84
C PRO A 106 10.21 -1.06 4.43
N PHE A 107 9.52 -2.21 4.53
CA PHE A 107 10.08 -3.53 4.20
C PHE A 107 9.23 -4.28 3.15
N GLY A 108 8.22 -3.60 2.60
CA GLY A 108 7.38 -4.07 1.50
C GLY A 108 7.60 -3.19 0.27
N MET A 109 6.60 -2.38 -0.10
CA MET A 109 6.64 -1.54 -1.30
C MET A 109 7.88 -0.62 -1.38
N ALA A 110 8.41 -0.12 -0.26
CA ALA A 110 9.66 0.68 -0.27
C ALA A 110 10.94 -0.13 -0.58
N GLN A 111 10.82 -1.45 -0.80
CA GLN A 111 11.92 -2.33 -1.21
C GLN A 111 11.75 -2.84 -2.64
N ASN A 112 10.57 -2.74 -3.26
CA ASN A 112 10.28 -3.41 -4.55
C ASN A 112 9.13 -2.82 -5.38
N GLY A 113 8.59 -1.64 -5.02
CA GLY A 113 7.55 -0.97 -5.80
C GLY A 113 6.16 -1.62 -5.78
N VAL A 114 5.97 -2.82 -5.22
CA VAL A 114 4.66 -3.50 -5.22
C VAL A 114 3.84 -3.12 -3.97
N PRO A 115 2.56 -2.67 -4.11
CA PRO A 115 1.68 -2.42 -2.97
C PRO A 115 1.56 -3.62 -2.02
N PHE A 116 1.66 -3.38 -0.70
CA PHE A 116 1.76 -4.44 0.31
C PHE A 116 2.88 -5.49 0.03
N GLY A 117 3.87 -5.16 -0.79
CA GLY A 117 4.81 -6.11 -1.39
C GLY A 117 5.82 -6.72 -0.44
N GLU A 118 5.41 -7.63 0.46
CA GLU A 118 6.37 -8.44 1.19
C GLU A 118 7.19 -9.30 0.22
N CYS A 119 8.51 -9.29 0.36
CA CYS A 119 9.42 -9.67 -0.72
C CYS A 119 9.34 -11.16 -1.13
N ASP A 120 8.97 -12.06 -0.21
CA ASP A 120 8.74 -13.48 -0.54
C ASP A 120 7.45 -13.64 -1.36
N ALA A 121 6.37 -12.96 -0.96
CA ALA A 121 5.14 -12.94 -1.75
C ALA A 121 5.36 -12.37 -3.16
N VAL A 122 6.13 -11.28 -3.28
CA VAL A 122 6.45 -10.63 -4.57
C VAL A 122 7.26 -11.55 -5.49
N ARG A 123 8.36 -12.15 -5.01
CA ARG A 123 9.17 -13.07 -5.82
C ARG A 123 8.47 -14.39 -6.10
N ASN A 124 7.94 -15.04 -5.05
CA ASN A 124 7.57 -16.45 -5.12
C ASN A 124 6.11 -16.70 -5.47
N TRP A 125 5.19 -15.75 -5.25
CA TRP A 125 3.78 -15.87 -5.63
C TRP A 125 3.37 -14.94 -6.77
N LEU A 126 3.66 -13.64 -6.69
CA LEU A 126 3.37 -12.67 -7.76
C LEU A 126 4.30 -12.84 -8.99
N LYS A 127 5.44 -13.52 -8.82
CA LYS A 127 6.46 -13.75 -9.86
C LYS A 127 6.93 -12.45 -10.52
N ILE A 128 7.21 -11.45 -9.68
CA ILE A 128 7.83 -10.19 -10.09
C ILE A 128 9.31 -10.23 -9.70
N ASP A 129 10.16 -10.15 -10.71
CA ASP A 129 11.59 -9.86 -10.60
C ASP A 129 11.87 -8.41 -10.98
N GLY A 130 13.13 -7.99 -10.86
CA GLY A 130 13.60 -6.74 -11.43
C GLY A 130 14.71 -6.05 -10.67
N ILE A 131 15.18 -4.95 -11.24
CA ILE A 131 16.19 -4.08 -10.66
C ILE A 131 15.50 -3.07 -9.74
N VAL A 132 16.06 -2.88 -8.55
CA VAL A 132 15.65 -1.82 -7.62
C VAL A 132 16.87 -0.95 -7.35
N GLY A 133 16.76 0.32 -7.69
CA GLY A 133 17.75 1.36 -7.42
C GLY A 133 17.66 1.89 -5.99
N LYS A 134 18.05 3.16 -5.81
CA LYS A 134 18.15 3.82 -4.51
C LYS A 134 17.39 5.15 -4.50
N PRO A 135 16.79 5.56 -3.37
CA PRO A 135 16.31 6.93 -3.19
C PRO A 135 17.51 7.90 -3.17
N PRO A 136 17.36 9.17 -3.66
CA PRO A 136 18.48 10.12 -3.73
C PRO A 136 19.19 10.39 -2.39
N ARG A 137 18.44 10.32 -1.28
CA ARG A 137 18.96 10.41 0.09
C ARG A 137 18.45 9.23 0.90
N GLU A 138 19.29 8.20 1.04
CA GLU A 138 18.97 6.99 1.82
C GLU A 138 19.26 7.20 3.32
N HIS A 139 18.31 6.85 4.20
CA HIS A 139 18.55 6.83 5.63
C HIS A 139 19.31 5.54 6.02
N PRO A 140 20.45 5.60 6.75
CA PRO A 140 21.25 4.41 7.11
C PRO A 140 20.51 3.25 7.80
N LYS A 141 19.52 3.53 8.67
CA LYS A 141 18.66 2.54 9.34
C LYS A 141 17.51 2.00 8.46
N ARG A 142 17.38 2.45 7.21
CA ARG A 142 16.33 2.09 6.22
C ARG A 142 16.93 1.96 4.81
N PRO A 143 17.92 1.08 4.61
CA PRO A 143 18.41 0.82 3.27
C PRO A 143 17.30 0.17 2.43
N VAL A 144 17.25 0.54 1.15
CA VAL A 144 16.54 -0.18 0.09
C VAL A 144 17.48 -1.29 -0.39
N LEU A 145 17.11 -2.53 -0.13
CA LEU A 145 17.89 -3.74 -0.44
C LEU A 145 17.28 -4.53 -1.61
N GLY A 146 16.31 -3.93 -2.31
CA GLY A 146 15.58 -4.58 -3.39
C GLY A 146 14.72 -5.75 -2.89
N LEU A 147 14.42 -6.66 -3.82
CA LEU A 147 13.70 -7.90 -3.54
C LEU A 147 14.43 -8.79 -2.51
N GLU A 148 15.75 -8.67 -2.37
CA GLU A 148 16.54 -9.45 -1.41
C GLU A 148 16.57 -8.86 0.02
N CYS A 149 15.67 -7.91 0.33
CA CYS A 149 15.49 -7.43 1.69
C CYS A 149 15.14 -8.58 2.65
N PRO A 150 15.97 -8.90 3.67
CA PRO A 150 15.73 -10.04 4.57
C PRO A 150 14.63 -9.77 5.61
N ARG A 151 14.06 -8.56 5.61
CA ARG A 151 13.05 -8.13 6.58
C ARG A 151 11.65 -8.37 6.05
N LYS A 152 10.85 -9.12 6.80
CA LYS A 152 9.46 -9.44 6.45
C LYS A 152 8.53 -8.30 6.84
N GLU A 153 7.79 -7.76 5.88
CA GLU A 153 6.70 -6.83 6.16
C GLU A 153 5.43 -7.58 6.60
N VAL A 154 5.13 -7.55 7.89
CA VAL A 154 4.00 -8.29 8.49
C VAL A 154 2.66 -7.96 7.83
N SER A 155 2.44 -6.69 7.45
CA SER A 155 1.22 -6.27 6.74
C SER A 155 1.11 -6.90 5.36
N GLY A 156 2.19 -6.84 4.57
CA GLY A 156 2.25 -7.47 3.25
C GLY A 156 2.10 -8.98 3.30
N LYS A 157 2.80 -9.64 4.24
CA LYS A 157 2.71 -11.09 4.45
C LYS A 157 1.27 -11.52 4.77
N ARG A 158 0.57 -10.78 5.63
CA ARG A 158 -0.85 -11.06 5.97
C ARG A 158 -1.76 -10.83 4.75
N PHE A 159 -1.59 -9.72 4.05
CA PHE A 159 -2.41 -9.34 2.90
C PHE A 159 -2.26 -10.35 1.74
N TRP A 160 -1.05 -10.55 1.22
CA TRP A 160 -0.82 -11.48 0.12
C TRP A 160 -0.95 -12.95 0.53
N GLY A 161 -0.67 -13.29 1.80
CA GLY A 161 -0.93 -14.62 2.34
C GLY A 161 -2.41 -14.99 2.31
N LEU A 162 -3.31 -14.04 2.61
CA LEU A 162 -4.76 -14.23 2.51
C LEU A 162 -5.19 -14.51 1.07
N PHE A 163 -4.78 -13.67 0.10
CA PHE A 163 -5.21 -13.85 -1.29
C PHE A 163 -4.53 -15.04 -1.98
N LYS A 164 -3.32 -15.42 -1.57
CA LYS A 164 -2.72 -16.72 -1.94
C LYS A 164 -3.56 -17.89 -1.46
N PHE A 165 -4.10 -17.84 -0.24
CA PHE A 165 -4.98 -18.88 0.30
C PHE A 165 -6.35 -18.91 -0.41
N LEU A 166 -6.96 -17.75 -0.65
CA LEU A 166 -8.30 -17.66 -1.25
C LEU A 166 -8.33 -17.93 -2.77
N CYS A 167 -7.32 -17.48 -3.50
CA CYS A 167 -7.30 -17.48 -4.96
C CYS A 167 -6.36 -18.55 -5.56
N GLY A 168 -5.42 -19.08 -4.76
CA GLY A 168 -4.39 -20.04 -5.19
C GLY A 168 -3.30 -19.39 -6.07
N THR A 169 -3.70 -18.88 -7.23
CA THR A 169 -2.83 -18.16 -8.19
C THR A 169 -3.12 -16.66 -8.15
N PRO A 170 -2.14 -15.79 -8.48
CA PRO A 170 -2.40 -14.36 -8.56
C PRO A 170 -3.36 -14.02 -9.71
N GLU A 171 -3.37 -14.78 -10.81
CA GLU A 171 -4.27 -14.55 -11.95
C GLU A 171 -5.76 -14.61 -11.56
N VAL A 172 -6.15 -15.50 -10.62
CA VAL A 172 -7.52 -15.57 -10.08
C VAL A 172 -7.87 -14.35 -9.22
N PHE A 173 -6.91 -13.77 -8.50
CA PHE A 173 -7.12 -12.52 -7.77
C PHE A 173 -7.24 -11.35 -8.76
N PHE A 174 -6.27 -11.21 -9.67
CA PHE A 174 -6.14 -10.06 -10.56
C PHE A 174 -7.09 -10.04 -11.76
N LYS A 175 -7.88 -11.10 -11.97
CA LYS A 175 -8.97 -11.07 -12.96
C LYS A 175 -9.89 -9.87 -12.74
N ASP A 176 -10.36 -9.71 -11.51
CA ASP A 176 -11.37 -8.71 -11.14
C ASP A 176 -10.85 -7.66 -10.14
N CYS A 177 -9.79 -7.98 -9.38
CA CYS A 177 -9.24 -7.12 -8.35
C CYS A 177 -7.91 -6.48 -8.76
N TYR A 178 -7.60 -5.32 -8.18
CA TYR A 178 -6.26 -4.73 -8.24
C TYR A 178 -5.89 -4.11 -6.88
N VAL A 179 -4.61 -3.84 -6.68
CA VAL A 179 -4.09 -3.28 -5.42
C VAL A 179 -3.24 -2.06 -5.74
N TYR A 180 -3.54 -0.96 -5.05
CA TYR A 180 -2.93 0.36 -5.26
C TYR A 180 -2.70 1.04 -3.91
N ASN A 181 -1.77 1.99 -3.84
CA ASN A 181 -1.56 2.82 -2.65
C ASN A 181 -2.02 4.24 -2.96
N PHE A 182 -2.88 4.82 -2.12
CA PHE A 182 -3.39 6.18 -2.30
C PHE A 182 -2.26 7.22 -2.43
N CYS A 183 -1.19 7.07 -1.63
CA CYS A 183 0.02 7.87 -1.71
C CYS A 183 1.23 6.98 -2.02
N PRO A 184 2.03 7.26 -3.06
CA PRO A 184 3.21 6.47 -3.40
C PRO A 184 4.43 6.77 -2.51
N LEU A 185 4.39 7.84 -1.69
CA LEU A 185 5.55 8.28 -0.91
C LEU A 185 5.61 7.66 0.49
N GLN A 186 6.84 7.36 0.96
CA GLN A 186 7.14 7.05 2.34
C GLN A 186 7.91 8.19 3.01
N PHE A 187 7.41 8.67 4.14
CA PHE A 187 7.99 9.76 4.91
C PHE A 187 8.61 9.26 6.21
N MET A 188 9.78 9.76 6.58
CA MET A 188 10.50 9.38 7.79
C MET A 188 11.16 10.56 8.48
N LYS A 189 11.22 10.50 9.81
CA LYS A 189 12.05 11.38 10.65
C LYS A 189 13.54 11.04 10.49
N THR A 190 14.42 11.93 10.95
CA THR A 190 15.88 11.71 11.17
C THR A 190 16.24 10.48 12.01
N SER A 191 15.27 9.91 12.73
CA SER A 191 15.41 8.69 13.52
C SER A 191 14.96 7.40 12.80
N ALA A 192 14.66 7.47 11.50
CA ALA A 192 14.01 6.43 10.69
C ALA A 192 12.60 6.02 11.18
N LYS A 193 11.98 6.83 12.05
CA LYS A 193 10.59 6.61 12.48
C LYS A 193 9.65 7.06 11.36
N ASN A 194 8.76 6.16 10.93
CA ASN A 194 7.77 6.44 9.90
C ASN A 194 6.83 7.60 10.31
N VAL A 195 6.59 8.50 9.36
CA VAL A 195 5.58 9.55 9.41
C VAL A 195 4.47 9.15 8.43
N SER A 196 3.29 8.84 8.95
CA SER A 196 2.11 8.57 8.10
C SER A 196 1.60 9.88 7.49
N PRO A 197 1.03 9.91 6.27
CA PRO A 197 0.49 11.11 5.63
C PRO A 197 -0.43 11.96 6.53
N GLY A 198 -1.25 11.33 7.38
CA GLY A 198 -2.09 12.02 8.38
C GLY A 198 -1.34 12.87 9.41
N LYS A 199 -0.01 12.72 9.56
CA LYS A 199 0.86 13.41 10.54
C LYS A 199 1.79 14.47 9.92
N LEU A 200 1.67 14.73 8.62
CA LEU A 200 2.33 15.85 7.94
C LEU A 200 1.70 17.19 8.37
N LYS A 201 2.37 18.32 8.09
CA LYS A 201 1.79 19.64 8.35
C LYS A 201 0.55 19.87 7.49
N ILE A 202 -0.33 20.78 7.92
CA ILE A 202 -1.66 20.95 7.32
C ILE A 202 -1.57 21.37 5.85
N THR A 203 -0.60 22.22 5.48
CA THR A 203 -0.35 22.67 4.11
C THR A 203 0.14 21.53 3.21
N GLU A 204 1.27 20.91 3.58
CA GLU A 204 1.88 19.74 2.93
C GLU A 204 0.84 18.63 2.71
N ARG A 205 0.06 18.31 3.75
CA ARG A 205 -0.96 17.25 3.73
C ARG A 205 -2.12 17.59 2.79
N LYS A 206 -2.52 18.87 2.68
CA LYS A 206 -3.56 19.30 1.73
C LYS A 206 -3.09 19.14 0.29
N GLN A 207 -1.87 19.58 -0.02
CA GLN A 207 -1.27 19.44 -1.36
C GLN A 207 -1.12 17.96 -1.74
N LEU A 208 -0.57 17.15 -0.82
CA LEU A 208 -0.43 15.69 -0.99
C LEU A 208 -1.78 15.02 -1.27
N ILE A 209 -2.81 15.28 -0.45
CA ILE A 209 -4.13 14.67 -0.61
C ILE A 209 -4.79 15.14 -1.92
N ALA A 210 -4.63 16.39 -2.34
CA ALA A 210 -5.19 16.89 -3.60
C ALA A 210 -4.59 16.15 -4.81
N ALA A 211 -3.26 16.03 -4.89
CA ALA A 211 -2.59 15.29 -5.95
C ALA A 211 -2.96 13.80 -5.96
N CYS A 212 -2.93 13.15 -4.78
CA CYS A 212 -3.35 11.76 -4.61
C CYS A 212 -4.82 11.51 -4.98
N ASN A 213 -5.73 12.43 -4.65
CA ASN A 213 -7.14 12.35 -5.04
C ASN A 213 -7.29 12.41 -6.56
N ASN A 214 -6.60 13.34 -7.23
CA ASN A 214 -6.66 13.47 -8.69
C ASN A 214 -6.22 12.17 -9.39
N ALA A 215 -5.08 11.60 -8.97
CA ALA A 215 -4.62 10.32 -9.50
C ALA A 215 -5.59 9.17 -9.17
N PHE A 216 -6.10 9.09 -7.93
CA PHE A 216 -7.08 8.07 -7.53
C PHE A 216 -8.35 8.10 -8.39
N LEU A 217 -8.90 9.27 -8.69
CA LEU A 217 -10.08 9.41 -9.56
C LEU A 217 -9.77 8.91 -10.99
N GLN A 218 -8.61 9.29 -11.54
CA GLN A 218 -8.15 8.80 -12.84
C GLN A 218 -7.96 7.26 -12.85
N VAL A 219 -7.42 6.67 -11.78
CA VAL A 219 -7.28 5.20 -11.66
C VAL A 219 -8.65 4.51 -11.60
N VAL A 220 -9.61 5.03 -10.81
CA VAL A 220 -10.98 4.51 -10.76
C VAL A 220 -11.64 4.56 -12.13
N GLN A 221 -11.48 5.67 -12.86
CA GLN A 221 -12.02 5.87 -14.21
C GLN A 221 -11.35 4.96 -15.24
N LEU A 222 -10.01 4.85 -15.22
CA LEU A 222 -9.24 4.00 -16.12
C LEU A 222 -9.63 2.52 -15.98
N LEU A 223 -9.80 2.05 -14.74
CA LEU A 223 -10.06 0.65 -14.44
C LEU A 223 -11.57 0.31 -14.38
N GLN A 224 -12.47 1.30 -14.47
CA GLN A 224 -13.92 1.14 -14.32
C GLN A 224 -14.30 0.43 -13.01
N VAL A 225 -13.68 0.87 -11.90
CA VAL A 225 -13.88 0.27 -10.57
C VAL A 225 -15.30 0.51 -10.09
N LYS A 226 -15.92 -0.53 -9.51
CA LYS A 226 -17.27 -0.48 -8.91
C LYS A 226 -17.24 -0.56 -7.38
N LEU A 227 -16.17 -1.15 -6.83
CA LEU A 227 -15.96 -1.31 -5.39
C LEU A 227 -14.52 -0.94 -5.01
N VAL A 228 -14.35 0.09 -4.17
CA VAL A 228 -13.07 0.37 -3.50
C VAL A 228 -13.10 -0.19 -2.09
N ILE A 229 -12.11 -1.02 -1.73
CA ILE A 229 -11.91 -1.52 -0.38
C ILE A 229 -10.69 -0.83 0.22
N GLY A 230 -10.94 0.19 1.04
CA GLY A 230 -9.91 0.90 1.78
C GLY A 230 -9.33 0.01 2.89
N VAL A 231 -8.03 -0.27 2.81
CA VAL A 231 -7.31 -1.09 3.80
C VAL A 231 -6.90 -0.19 4.98
N GLY A 232 -7.86 0.06 5.86
CA GLY A 232 -7.79 0.94 7.01
C GLY A 232 -8.34 2.35 6.76
N ASN A 233 -8.77 3.00 7.85
CA ASN A 233 -9.57 4.23 7.84
C ASN A 233 -9.03 5.33 6.90
N PHE A 234 -7.71 5.56 6.89
CA PHE A 234 -7.13 6.62 6.05
C PHE A 234 -7.43 6.42 4.57
N ALA A 235 -7.32 5.19 4.05
CA ALA A 235 -7.55 4.93 2.64
C ALA A 235 -9.04 5.05 2.28
N SER A 236 -9.92 4.42 3.07
CA SER A 236 -11.37 4.51 2.86
C SER A 236 -11.89 5.93 3.00
N GLU A 237 -11.46 6.67 4.01
CA GLU A 237 -11.91 8.05 4.23
C GLU A 237 -11.47 9.00 3.11
N ASN A 238 -10.24 8.88 2.58
CA ASN A 238 -9.80 9.74 1.49
C ASN A 238 -10.49 9.37 0.17
N ALA A 239 -10.69 8.07 -0.11
CA ALA A 239 -11.51 7.63 -1.24
C ALA A 239 -12.93 8.22 -1.17
N SER A 240 -13.61 8.12 -0.02
CA SER A 240 -14.95 8.71 0.17
C SER A 240 -14.97 10.24 0.06
N LYS A 241 -13.89 10.92 0.46
CA LYS A 241 -13.77 12.38 0.31
C LYS A 241 -13.48 12.79 -1.13
N ALA A 242 -12.72 11.99 -1.89
CA ALA A 242 -12.37 12.27 -3.28
C ALA A 242 -13.58 12.26 -4.22
N VAL A 243 -14.52 11.31 -4.04
CA VAL A 243 -15.74 11.22 -4.86
C VAL A 243 -16.89 12.09 -4.37
N LYS A 244 -16.78 12.73 -3.19
CA LYS A 244 -17.89 13.44 -2.57
C LYS A 244 -18.32 14.65 -3.41
N GLY A 245 -19.52 14.56 -3.99
CA GLY A 245 -20.14 15.64 -4.76
C GLY A 245 -19.96 15.49 -6.27
N LEU A 246 -19.14 14.55 -6.74
CA LEU A 246 -19.07 14.18 -8.16
C LEU A 246 -20.40 13.54 -8.58
N GLN A 247 -20.95 13.97 -9.72
CA GLN A 247 -22.25 13.51 -10.24
C GLN A 247 -22.13 12.57 -11.45
N GLU A 248 -20.92 12.26 -11.91
CA GLU A 248 -20.72 11.29 -13.00
C GLU A 248 -21.20 9.90 -12.57
N ASP A 249 -21.88 9.20 -13.49
CA ASP A 249 -22.50 7.88 -13.23
C ASP A 249 -21.54 6.85 -12.62
N LEU A 250 -20.26 6.88 -12.99
CA LEU A 250 -19.25 6.00 -12.42
C LEU A 250 -19.00 6.28 -10.94
N PHE A 251 -18.84 7.54 -10.55
CA PHE A 251 -18.53 7.93 -9.17
C PHE A 251 -19.76 7.90 -8.27
N SER A 252 -20.96 8.14 -8.81
CA SER A 252 -22.22 8.02 -8.06
C SER A 252 -22.58 6.57 -7.72
N GLN A 253 -22.16 5.61 -8.56
CA GLN A 253 -22.34 4.17 -8.33
C GLN A 253 -21.15 3.50 -7.61
N LEU A 254 -20.03 4.21 -7.39
CA LEU A 254 -18.85 3.66 -6.76
C LEU A 254 -19.09 3.36 -5.27
N ARG A 255 -19.14 2.07 -4.92
CA ARG A 255 -19.22 1.64 -3.52
C ARG A 255 -17.84 1.74 -2.87
N ILE A 256 -17.77 2.32 -1.67
CA ILE A 256 -16.54 2.44 -0.89
C ILE A 256 -16.73 1.74 0.45
N GLU A 257 -15.86 0.77 0.71
CA GLU A 257 -15.90 -0.09 1.88
C GLU A 257 -14.59 -0.05 2.65
N ILE A 258 -14.62 -0.54 3.89
CA ILE A 258 -13.44 -0.64 4.76
C ILE A 258 -13.12 -2.09 5.13
N LEU A 259 -11.82 -2.41 5.03
CA LEU A 259 -11.19 -3.59 5.59
C LEU A 259 -10.17 -3.14 6.65
N MET A 260 -10.22 -3.71 7.86
CA MET A 260 -9.24 -3.41 8.91
C MET A 260 -7.80 -3.62 8.41
N HIS A 261 -6.89 -2.67 8.67
CA HIS A 261 -5.49 -2.79 8.19
C HIS A 261 -4.74 -3.94 8.88
N PRO A 262 -3.97 -4.78 8.15
CA PRO A 262 -3.19 -5.92 8.69
C PRO A 262 -1.98 -5.55 9.57
N SER A 263 -1.88 -4.33 10.10
CA SER A 263 -0.67 -3.86 10.78
C SER A 263 -0.51 -4.46 12.17
N PRO A 264 0.70 -4.90 12.58
CA PRO A 264 0.94 -5.31 13.95
C PRO A 264 0.78 -4.17 14.97
N ALA A 265 0.74 -2.91 14.52
CA ALA A 265 0.40 -1.76 15.36
C ALA A 265 -1.09 -1.70 15.76
N ASN A 266 -1.96 -2.51 15.14
CA ASN A 266 -3.35 -2.68 15.51
C ASN A 266 -3.51 -3.97 16.36
N PRO A 267 -3.82 -3.88 17.67
CA PRO A 267 -3.98 -5.06 18.52
C PRO A 267 -5.01 -6.06 18.02
N SER A 268 -6.10 -5.61 17.39
CA SER A 268 -7.14 -6.49 16.84
C SER A 268 -6.62 -7.33 15.67
N ALA A 269 -5.73 -6.78 14.85
CA ALA A 269 -5.10 -7.50 13.74
C ALA A 269 -4.05 -8.54 14.20
N ASN A 270 -3.70 -8.57 15.49
CA ASN A 270 -2.78 -9.55 16.06
C ASN A 270 -3.49 -10.79 16.66
N LYS A 271 -4.82 -10.79 16.74
CA LYS A 271 -5.60 -11.97 17.15
C LYS A 271 -5.72 -12.95 15.99
N ASP A 272 -6.53 -12.60 15.00
CA ASP A 272 -6.70 -13.36 13.76
C ASP A 272 -7.19 -12.41 12.65
N TRP A 273 -6.25 -11.75 11.98
CA TRP A 273 -6.57 -10.87 10.86
C TRP A 273 -7.13 -11.62 9.63
N PRO A 274 -6.57 -12.78 9.21
CA PRO A 274 -7.12 -13.54 8.08
C PRO A 274 -8.60 -13.89 8.23
N SER A 275 -9.03 -14.48 9.35
CA SER A 275 -10.43 -14.87 9.53
C SER A 275 -11.37 -13.67 9.60
N TYR A 276 -10.95 -12.58 10.26
CA TYR A 276 -11.68 -11.31 10.22
C TYR A 276 -11.83 -10.80 8.77
N ALA A 277 -10.76 -10.84 7.98
CA ALA A 277 -10.76 -10.33 6.62
C ALA A 277 -11.67 -11.16 5.69
N VAL A 278 -11.65 -12.49 5.81
CA VAL A 278 -12.59 -13.38 5.09
C VAL A 278 -14.03 -13.02 5.43
N ASN A 279 -14.37 -12.91 6.72
CA ASN A 279 -15.73 -12.58 7.14
C ASN A 279 -16.15 -11.18 6.65
N ARG A 280 -15.27 -10.18 6.76
CA ARG A 280 -15.56 -8.83 6.27
C ARG A 280 -15.74 -8.78 4.75
N LEU A 281 -14.99 -9.58 3.98
CA LEU A 281 -15.16 -9.70 2.53
C LEU A 281 -16.49 -10.38 2.15
N LYS A 282 -16.95 -11.36 2.94
CA LYS A 282 -18.29 -11.96 2.82
C LYS A 282 -19.40 -10.94 3.13
N GLU A 283 -19.28 -10.19 4.21
CA GLU A 283 -20.22 -9.09 4.56
C GLU A 283 -20.30 -7.99 3.49
N ILE A 284 -19.16 -7.64 2.88
CA ILE A 284 -19.10 -6.70 1.76
C ILE A 284 -19.79 -7.29 0.51
N GLY A 285 -19.79 -8.62 0.36
CA GLY A 285 -20.33 -9.30 -0.81
C GLY A 285 -19.40 -9.26 -2.01
N ILE A 286 -18.06 -9.32 -1.82
CA ILE A 286 -17.08 -9.22 -2.93
C ILE A 286 -17.29 -10.29 -4.03
N MET A 287 -17.99 -11.39 -3.73
CA MET A 287 -18.39 -12.42 -4.70
C MET A 287 -19.40 -11.92 -5.77
N SER A 288 -20.07 -10.79 -5.59
CA SER A 288 -20.86 -10.17 -6.68
C SER A 288 -20.01 -9.33 -7.65
N TYR A 289 -18.71 -9.21 -7.38
CA TYR A 289 -17.73 -8.46 -8.18
C TYR A 289 -16.59 -9.35 -8.70
N THR A 290 -16.56 -10.63 -8.32
CA THR A 290 -15.45 -11.56 -8.54
C THR A 290 -15.96 -12.98 -8.69
N ASP A 291 -15.33 -13.80 -9.53
CA ASP A 291 -15.65 -15.25 -9.64
C ASP A 291 -15.10 -16.09 -8.45
N TRP A 292 -14.83 -15.45 -7.31
CA TRP A 292 -14.20 -16.11 -6.16
C TRP A 292 -15.16 -17.04 -5.42
N LYS A 293 -14.76 -18.31 -5.30
CA LYS A 293 -15.41 -19.27 -4.41
C LYS A 293 -14.74 -19.22 -3.03
N ILE A 294 -15.11 -18.23 -2.21
CA ILE A 294 -14.67 -18.14 -0.82
C ILE A 294 -15.37 -19.24 -0.01
N SER A 295 -14.74 -20.43 0.06
CA SER A 295 -15.23 -21.53 0.91
C SER A 295 -15.31 -21.13 2.39
N ASP A 296 -16.12 -21.85 3.17
CA ASP A 296 -16.28 -21.62 4.62
C ASP A 296 -15.11 -22.15 5.47
N GLY A 297 -13.90 -22.17 4.92
CA GLY A 297 -12.68 -22.53 5.65
C GLY A 297 -12.50 -24.02 5.92
N GLN A 298 -13.35 -24.90 5.39
CA GLN A 298 -13.17 -26.34 5.44
C GLN A 298 -12.59 -26.89 4.12
N ALA A 299 -11.28 -26.72 3.95
CA ALA A 299 -10.49 -27.43 2.95
C ALA A 299 -9.29 -28.09 3.64
N ALA A 300 -9.50 -29.35 4.05
CA ALA A 300 -8.53 -30.37 4.45
C ALA A 300 -7.27 -29.91 5.22
N ALA A 301 -7.25 -30.23 6.52
CA ALA A 301 -5.99 -30.60 7.17
C ALA A 301 -5.46 -31.88 6.50
N ALA A 302 -4.53 -31.73 5.55
CA ALA A 302 -3.86 -32.85 4.89
C ALA A 302 -2.80 -33.49 5.81
N THR A 303 -3.26 -34.06 6.93
CA THR A 303 -2.52 -35.03 7.73
C THR A 303 -3.07 -36.41 7.42
N THR A 304 -2.39 -37.16 6.55
CA THR A 304 -2.56 -38.62 6.51
C THR A 304 -1.21 -39.28 6.26
N SER A 305 -0.47 -39.40 7.34
CA SER A 305 0.52 -40.46 7.51
C SER A 305 -0.14 -41.82 7.24
N THR A 306 0.27 -42.50 6.18
CA THR A 306 -0.06 -43.92 5.94
C THR A 306 1.19 -44.77 6.16
N THR A 307 1.51 -45.01 7.43
CA THR A 307 2.47 -46.07 7.80
C THR A 307 1.67 -47.33 8.06
N THR A 308 1.40 -48.10 7.00
CA THR A 308 0.84 -49.45 7.13
C THR A 308 1.85 -50.32 7.89
N THR A 309 1.50 -50.74 9.09
CA THR A 309 2.29 -51.74 9.83
C THR A 309 1.41 -52.95 10.03
N GLU A 310 1.52 -53.93 9.13
CA GLU A 310 0.79 -55.19 9.24
C GLU A 310 1.46 -56.07 10.29
N THR A 311 0.67 -56.54 11.25
CA THR A 311 1.11 -57.55 12.23
C THR A 311 1.05 -58.92 11.58
N THR A 312 2.19 -59.60 11.43
CA THR A 312 2.22 -61.02 11.03
C THR A 312 3.10 -61.84 11.97
N THR A 313 2.52 -62.88 12.57
CA THR A 313 3.14 -63.68 13.63
C THR A 313 3.54 -65.06 13.09
N ALA A 314 4.85 -65.37 12.98
CA ALA A 314 5.32 -66.76 12.78
C ALA A 314 6.81 -67.02 13.13
N ARG A 315 7.02 -67.66 14.29
CA ARG A 315 8.01 -68.71 14.66
C ARG A 315 9.43 -68.83 14.03
N ASN A 316 10.37 -69.13 14.95
CA ASN A 316 11.57 -70.00 14.80
C ASN A 316 12.76 -69.43 13.99
N THR A 317 14.06 -69.67 14.29
CA THR A 317 14.71 -70.58 15.27
C THR A 317 16.19 -70.20 15.49
N LYS A 318 16.76 -70.52 16.68
CA LYS A 318 18.21 -70.65 17.02
C LYS A 318 19.09 -69.39 16.87
N GLY A 319 20.15 -69.17 17.65
CA GLY A 319 20.75 -69.89 18.79
C GLY A 319 22.06 -69.20 19.26
N CYS A 320 22.78 -69.80 20.24
CA CYS A 320 24.08 -69.35 20.81
C CYS A 320 24.03 -68.02 21.61
N ASP A 321 24.27 -68.05 22.93
CA ASP A 321 25.60 -68.01 23.62
C ASP A 321 26.05 -66.55 23.88
N THR A 322 26.65 -66.12 25.00
CA THR A 322 27.16 -66.79 26.22
C THR A 322 27.48 -65.71 27.28
N THR A 323 27.21 -65.95 28.58
CA THR A 323 27.93 -65.41 29.78
C THR A 323 28.04 -63.85 29.94
N THR A 324 28.26 -63.19 31.10
CA THR A 324 28.70 -63.56 32.46
C THR A 324 28.26 -62.49 33.49
N THR A 325 27.97 -62.92 34.74
CA THR A 325 28.19 -62.26 36.07
C THR A 325 27.93 -60.76 36.34
N ASN A 326 27.28 -60.51 37.48
CA ASN A 326 27.71 -59.75 38.69
C ASN A 326 28.74 -58.59 38.52
N ASP A 327 28.74 -57.50 39.30
CA ASP A 327 28.46 -57.44 40.75
C ASP A 327 28.19 -56.00 41.27
N THR A 328 27.80 -56.00 42.54
CA THR A 328 27.38 -55.02 43.55
C THR A 328 28.27 -53.77 43.81
N THR A 329 27.70 -52.82 44.57
CA THR A 329 28.30 -51.91 45.58
C THR A 329 28.68 -50.43 45.28
N SER A 330 27.83 -49.53 45.81
CA SER A 330 28.16 -48.51 46.84
C SER A 330 28.61 -47.05 46.55
N ASN A 331 27.89 -46.18 47.29
CA ASN A 331 28.35 -45.03 48.10
C ASN A 331 28.43 -43.58 47.54
N ASN A 332 27.39 -42.83 47.94
CA ASN A 332 27.44 -41.69 48.89
C ASN A 332 27.51 -40.22 48.43
N ASN A 333 26.59 -39.44 49.03
CA ASN A 333 26.67 -38.00 49.39
C ASN A 333 26.75 -36.99 48.21
N HIS A 334 26.32 -35.71 48.27
CA HIS A 334 25.55 -34.86 49.21
C HIS A 334 25.08 -33.62 48.39
N GLN A 335 24.05 -32.81 48.70
CA GLN A 335 23.07 -32.80 49.80
C GLN A 335 21.76 -32.08 49.37
N THR A 336 20.86 -31.89 50.34
CA THR A 336 19.58 -31.17 50.42
C THR A 336 19.56 -29.66 50.09
N ASN A 337 18.42 -29.14 49.58
CA ASN A 337 17.53 -28.35 50.46
C ASN A 337 16.07 -28.21 49.97
N ILE A 338 15.16 -28.02 50.94
CA ILE A 338 13.71 -28.22 50.81
C ILE A 338 12.94 -27.00 51.37
N ASN A 339 12.19 -26.34 50.47
CA ASN A 339 10.74 -26.04 50.60
C ASN A 339 10.32 -24.78 51.47
N PRO A 340 9.02 -24.48 51.74
CA PRO A 340 8.33 -23.40 50.98
C PRO A 340 7.43 -22.43 51.82
N SER A 341 6.49 -21.75 51.13
CA SER A 341 5.30 -20.99 51.62
C SER A 341 5.56 -19.53 52.07
N THR A 342 4.61 -18.56 51.97
CA THR A 342 3.16 -18.58 52.23
C THR A 342 2.34 -17.56 51.40
N LYS A 343 1.00 -17.69 51.42
CA LYS A 343 0.01 -16.72 50.89
C LYS A 343 -0.26 -15.58 51.89
N LYS A 344 -0.70 -14.40 51.40
CA LYS A 344 -1.72 -13.54 52.05
C LYS A 344 -2.35 -12.52 51.08
N SER A 345 -3.49 -11.96 51.45
CA SER A 345 -4.42 -11.21 50.58
C SER A 345 -4.65 -9.74 51.00
N ASP A 346 -5.38 -9.01 50.13
CA ASP A 346 -6.17 -7.80 50.39
C ASP A 346 -5.49 -6.47 50.76
N THR A 347 -5.68 -5.44 49.92
CA THR A 347 -6.72 -4.40 50.17
C THR A 347 -6.78 -3.33 49.06
N LYS A 348 -7.98 -2.77 48.83
CA LYS A 348 -8.21 -1.57 47.98
C LYS A 348 -7.61 -0.32 48.62
N LYS A 349 -7.11 0.62 47.81
CA LYS A 349 -7.21 2.06 48.14
C LYS A 349 -7.24 2.97 46.92
N THR A 350 -8.33 3.74 46.83
CA THR A 350 -8.57 4.80 45.84
C THR A 350 -7.73 6.05 46.18
N ARG A 351 -7.20 6.75 45.18
CA ARG A 351 -6.78 8.15 45.34
C ARG A 351 -7.17 9.01 44.14
N ARG A 352 -7.92 10.08 44.42
CA ARG A 352 -8.10 11.22 43.52
C ARG A 352 -6.77 11.98 43.44
N ASN A 353 -6.47 12.58 42.30
CA ASN A 353 -5.50 13.68 42.22
C ASN A 353 -6.14 14.86 41.49
N THR A 354 -6.35 15.94 42.23
CA THR A 354 -6.68 17.28 41.73
C THR A 354 -5.38 18.01 41.41
N ASN A 355 -5.20 18.52 40.19
CA ASN A 355 -4.11 19.44 39.88
C ASN A 355 -4.65 20.84 39.63
N THR A 356 -4.29 21.75 40.53
CA THR A 356 -4.53 23.19 40.45
C THR A 356 -3.73 23.80 39.30
N VAL A 357 -4.36 24.69 38.52
CA VAL A 357 -3.68 25.50 37.52
C VAL A 357 -3.15 26.77 38.18
N ILE A 358 -1.85 27.01 38.04
CA ILE A 358 -1.21 28.30 38.34
C ILE A 358 -0.78 28.89 36.99
N ILE A 359 -1.23 30.11 36.68
CA ILE A 359 -0.74 30.90 35.55
C ILE A 359 -0.23 32.23 36.11
N THR A 360 1.04 32.51 35.84
CA THR A 360 1.69 33.81 36.10
C THR A 360 1.96 34.52 34.77
N ASN A 361 1.82 35.85 34.75
CA ASN A 361 1.99 36.68 33.57
C ASN A 361 3.47 36.92 33.22
N GLY A 362 3.78 37.12 31.93
CA GLY A 362 5.16 37.31 31.44
C GLY A 362 5.30 38.00 30.07
N HIS A 363 4.98 39.29 30.00
CA HIS A 363 5.66 40.36 29.23
C HIS A 363 6.15 40.15 27.76
N SER A 364 5.43 40.81 26.85
CA SER A 364 5.88 41.84 25.87
C SER A 364 7.07 41.63 24.90
N ASN A 365 6.74 41.87 23.62
CA ASN A 365 7.59 42.17 22.44
C ASN A 365 8.87 43.01 22.68
N THR A 366 9.92 42.76 21.87
CA THR A 366 10.40 43.76 20.89
C THR A 366 11.31 43.20 19.78
N THR A 367 11.31 43.94 18.68
CA THR A 367 11.94 43.82 17.36
C THR A 367 13.46 43.62 17.33
N ALA A 368 13.96 42.86 16.34
CA ALA A 368 15.22 43.16 15.65
C ALA A 368 15.24 42.57 14.23
N THR A 369 15.55 43.41 13.24
CA THR A 369 15.67 43.06 11.82
C THR A 369 17.10 42.61 11.48
N SER A 370 17.25 41.65 10.57
CA SER A 370 18.35 41.71 9.59
C SER A 370 17.93 41.08 8.26
N ARG A 371 18.11 41.84 7.17
CA ARG A 371 18.04 41.33 5.80
C ARG A 371 19.47 40.98 5.38
N THR A 372 19.68 39.81 4.79
CA THR A 372 20.84 39.58 3.91
C THR A 372 20.37 38.95 2.62
N ASN A 373 20.38 39.75 1.54
CA ASN A 373 20.25 39.24 0.19
C ASN A 373 21.43 38.34 -0.15
N ARG A 374 21.18 37.23 -0.86
CA ARG A 374 22.18 36.65 -1.76
C ARG A 374 21.50 35.99 -2.96
N ASN A 375 21.40 36.75 -4.04
CA ASN A 375 21.14 36.20 -5.38
C ASN A 375 22.42 35.50 -5.86
N LEU A 376 22.32 34.26 -6.32
CA LEU A 376 23.20 33.69 -7.34
C LEU A 376 22.38 32.71 -8.20
N SER A 377 22.34 32.97 -9.50
CA SER A 377 21.72 32.11 -10.52
C SER A 377 22.75 31.09 -11.05
N PRO A 378 22.32 29.98 -11.67
CA PRO A 378 23.20 28.85 -11.99
C PRO A 378 23.84 28.92 -13.39
N CYS A 379 24.79 28.01 -13.61
CA CYS A 379 25.10 27.40 -14.91
C CYS A 379 24.71 25.91 -14.84
#